data_AF-A0A4S8EYS7-F1
#
_entry.id   AF-A0A4S8EYS7-F1
#
_cell.length_a   1.000
_cell.length_b   1.000
_cell.length_c   1.000
_cell.angle_alpha   90.00
_cell.angle_beta   90.00
_cell.angle_gamma   90.00
#
_symmetry.space_group_name_H-M   'P 1'
#
loop_
_entity.id
_entity.type
_entity.pdbx_description
1 polymer ?
#
loop_
_entity_poly.entity_id
_entity_poly.type
_entity_poly.pdbx_seq_one_letter_code
_entity_poly.pdbx_strand_id
1 'polypeptide(L)'
;MNTAQEAIAVHLRKSLLLSLDDLLAVMREFVCPDVSRSGLDRSQQRHGVGNLRTMQPKVEKPRAKKFKAYAPGYVHVDIKYL
;
A
#
# COMPACT_ATOMS: atom_id res chain seq x y z
N MET A 1 -22.73 5.98 1.79
CA MET A 1 -21.94 5.49 2.94
C MET A 1 -22.27 6.38 4.14
N ASN A 2 -22.71 5.79 5.24
CA ASN A 2 -22.97 6.52 6.49
C ASN A 2 -21.74 6.52 7.41
N THR A 3 -21.79 7.26 8.52
CA THR A 3 -20.66 7.40 9.46
C THR A 3 -20.17 6.07 10.03
N ALA A 4 -21.07 5.12 10.31
CA ALA A 4 -20.69 3.80 10.82
C ALA A 4 -19.94 2.96 9.77
N GLN A 5 -20.41 2.98 8.52
CA GLN A 5 -19.74 2.30 7.40
C GLN A 5 -18.39 2.95 7.07
N GLU A 6 -18.29 4.28 7.15
CA GLU A 6 -17.01 5.01 7.02
C GLU A 6 -16.01 4.54 8.08
N ALA A 7 -16.44 4.42 9.35
CA ALA A 7 -15.58 3.94 10.43
C ALA A 7 -15.08 2.50 10.19
N ILE A 8 -15.93 1.60 9.69
CA ILE A 8 -15.54 0.24 9.31
C ILE A 8 -14.50 0.26 8.19
N ALA A 9 -14.71 1.04 7.13
CA ALA A 9 -13.78 1.15 6.01
C ALA A 9 -12.39 1.69 6.45
N VAL A 10 -12.37 2.67 7.35
CA VAL A 10 -11.14 3.23 7.91
C VAL A 10 -10.41 2.20 8.77
N HIS A 11 -11.15 1.48 9.62
CA HIS A 11 -10.58 0.44 10.47
C HIS A 11 -9.96 -0.68 9.62
N LEU A 12 -10.69 -1.22 8.65
CA LEU A 12 -10.19 -2.26 7.75
C LEU A 12 -8.92 -1.82 7.00
N ARG A 13 -8.89 -0.58 6.49
CA ARG A 13 -7.70 -0.05 5.80
C ARG A 13 -6.48 0.05 6.70
N LYS A 14 -6.65 0.42 7.98
CA LYS A 14 -5.56 0.50 8.96
C LYS A 14 -5.08 -0.88 9.40
N SER A 15 -5.99 -1.81 9.63
CA SER A 15 -5.66 -3.14 10.15
C SER A 15 -5.09 -4.07 9.09
N LEU A 16 -5.62 -4.01 7.87
CA LEU A 16 -5.30 -4.96 6.81
C LEU A 16 -4.44 -4.37 5.69
N LEU A 17 -4.23 -3.05 5.66
CA LEU A 17 -3.43 -2.36 4.64
C LEU A 17 -3.84 -2.71 3.20
N LEU A 18 -5.14 -2.95 2.97
CA LEU A 18 -5.70 -3.28 1.66
C LEU A 18 -5.50 -2.15 0.65
N SER A 19 -5.44 -2.46 -0.64
CA SER A 19 -5.54 -1.45 -1.70
C SER A 19 -6.94 -0.79 -1.73
N LEU A 20 -7.10 0.30 -2.47
CA LEU A 20 -8.43 0.96 -2.54
C LEU A 20 -9.46 0.04 -3.19
N ASP A 21 -9.04 -0.72 -4.19
CA ASP A 21 -9.91 -1.60 -4.97
C ASP A 21 -10.25 -2.89 -4.20
N ASP A 22 -9.30 -3.45 -3.44
CA ASP A 22 -9.59 -4.59 -2.56
C ASP A 22 -10.53 -4.18 -1.42
N LEU A 23 -10.32 -3.00 -0.83
CA LEU A 23 -11.23 -2.45 0.16
C LEU A 23 -12.62 -2.21 -0.43
N LEU A 24 -12.70 -1.76 -1.69
CA LEU A 24 -13.98 -1.57 -2.38
C LEU A 24 -14.73 -2.90 -2.53
N ALA A 25 -14.03 -3.98 -2.92
CA ALA A 25 -14.63 -5.30 -3.02
C ALA A 25 -15.18 -5.78 -1.66
N VAL A 26 -14.39 -5.68 -0.59
CA VAL A 26 -14.81 -6.04 0.78
C VAL A 26 -16.01 -5.21 1.23
N MET A 27 -15.99 -3.90 0.99
CA MET A 27 -17.08 -3.01 1.38
C MET A 27 -18.38 -3.35 0.65
N ARG A 28 -18.32 -3.67 -0.66
CA ARG A 28 -19.52 -4.04 -1.43
C ARG A 28 -20.10 -5.37 -1.00
N GLU A 29 -19.24 -6.34 -0.69
CA GLU A 29 -19.67 -7.67 -0.28
C GLU A 29 -20.30 -7.68 1.11
N PHE A 30 -19.74 -6.94 2.07
CA PHE A 30 -20.07 -7.16 3.48
C PHE A 30 -20.70 -5.97 4.22
N VAL A 31 -20.65 -4.74 3.68
CA VAL A 31 -20.94 -3.54 4.49
C VAL A 31 -21.87 -2.53 3.79
N CYS A 32 -21.59 -2.21 2.53
CA CYS A 32 -22.30 -1.20 1.76
C CYS A 32 -22.22 -1.56 0.26
N PRO A 33 -23.18 -2.36 -0.26
CA PRO A 33 -23.19 -2.82 -1.66
C PRO A 33 -23.12 -1.68 -2.69
N ASP A 34 -23.79 -0.56 -2.40
CA ASP A 34 -23.89 0.58 -3.31
C ASP A 34 -22.72 1.57 -3.20
N VAL A 35 -21.66 1.24 -2.45
CA VAL A 35 -20.52 2.14 -2.31
C VAL A 35 -19.85 2.38 -3.67
N SER A 36 -19.65 3.66 -3.99
CA SER A 36 -18.89 4.08 -5.16
C SER A 36 -17.40 4.14 -4.83
N ARG A 37 -16.56 3.83 -5.81
CA ARG A 37 -15.09 3.90 -5.67
C ARG A 37 -14.62 5.29 -5.24
N SER A 38 -15.15 6.34 -5.86
CA SER A 38 -14.79 7.73 -5.54
C SER A 38 -15.34 8.19 -4.19
N GLY A 39 -16.51 7.69 -3.78
CA GLY A 39 -17.05 7.93 -2.44
C GLY A 39 -16.16 7.33 -1.36
N LEU A 40 -15.73 6.07 -1.56
CA LEU A 40 -14.80 5.39 -0.67
C LEU A 40 -13.45 6.13 -0.61
N ASP A 41 -12.87 6.49 -1.75
CA ASP A 41 -11.60 7.22 -1.80
C ASP A 41 -11.65 8.54 -1.03
N ARG A 42 -12.69 9.36 -1.27
CA ARG A 42 -12.87 10.63 -0.55
C ARG A 42 -13.06 10.43 0.96
N SER A 43 -13.78 9.39 1.37
CA SER A 43 -13.88 9.02 2.79
C SER A 43 -12.50 8.72 3.37
N GLN A 44 -11.70 7.88 2.71
CA GLN A 44 -10.34 7.55 3.18
C GLN A 44 -9.44 8.78 3.26
N GLN A 45 -9.54 9.70 2.29
CA GLN A 45 -8.79 10.95 2.30
C GLN A 45 -9.21 11.86 3.46
N ARG A 46 -10.52 11.99 3.72
CA ARG A 46 -11.05 12.77 4.86
C ARG A 46 -10.54 12.25 6.21
N HIS A 47 -10.30 10.93 6.30
CA HIS A 47 -9.76 10.27 7.49
C HIS A 47 -8.23 10.11 7.51
N GLY A 48 -7.51 10.71 6.55
CA GLY A 48 -6.04 10.68 6.50
C GLY A 48 -5.43 9.32 6.14
N VAL A 49 -6.22 8.39 5.60
CA VAL A 49 -5.80 7.01 5.24
C VAL A 49 -5.84 6.74 3.74
N GLY A 50 -5.95 7.79 2.91
CA GLY A 50 -5.97 7.63 1.46
C GLY A 50 -4.63 7.14 0.88
N ASN A 51 -3.50 7.50 1.48
CA ASN A 51 -2.19 7.04 1.04
C ASN A 51 -1.74 5.79 1.81
N LEU A 52 -1.77 4.62 1.15
CA LEU A 52 -1.34 3.38 1.79
C LEU A 52 0.15 3.37 2.15
N ARG A 53 0.99 4.04 1.35
CA ARG A 53 2.46 4.04 1.54
C ARG A 53 2.88 4.74 2.83
N THR A 54 2.10 5.71 3.31
CA THR A 54 2.37 6.39 4.58
C THR A 54 1.96 5.54 5.78
N MET A 55 1.16 4.50 5.57
CA MET A 55 0.66 3.58 6.61
C MET A 55 1.52 2.32 6.73
N GLN A 56 2.18 1.92 5.64
CA GLN A 56 3.08 0.77 5.66
C GLN A 56 4.32 1.07 6.52
N PRO A 57 4.80 0.10 7.31
CA PRO A 57 6.04 0.25 8.05
C PRO A 57 7.18 0.52 7.06
N LYS A 58 8.03 1.50 7.39
CA LYS A 58 9.26 1.74 6.63
C LYS A 58 10.15 0.52 6.79
N VAL A 59 10.20 -0.33 5.78
CA VAL A 59 11.26 -1.31 5.66
C VAL A 59 12.55 -0.52 5.46
N GLU A 60 13.49 -0.66 6.40
CA GLU A 60 14.82 -0.09 6.22
C GLU A 60 15.39 -0.63 4.92
N LYS A 61 15.59 0.26 3.94
CA LYS A 61 16.25 -0.14 2.71
C LYS A 61 17.66 -0.58 3.09
N PRO A 62 18.10 -1.78 2.69
CA PRO A 62 19.46 -2.22 2.97
C PRO A 62 20.41 -1.16 2.41
N ARG A 63 21.35 -0.72 3.26
CA ARG A 63 22.33 0.29 2.87
C ARG A 63 23.03 -0.19 1.60
N ALA A 64 22.99 0.62 0.54
CA ALA A 64 23.60 0.26 -0.72
C ALA A 64 25.07 -0.07 -0.48
N LYS A 65 25.44 -1.33 -0.70
CA LYS A 65 26.82 -1.80 -0.53
C LYS A 65 27.60 -1.32 -1.73
N LYS A 66 28.76 -0.70 -1.50
CA LYS A 66 29.69 -0.41 -2.60
C LYS A 66 30.12 -1.73 -3.24
N PHE A 67 30.32 -1.73 -4.56
CA PHE A 67 30.98 -2.83 -5.22
C PHE A 67 32.33 -3.12 -4.57
N LYS A 68 32.71 -4.40 -4.54
CA LYS A 68 34.02 -4.80 -4.02
C LYS A 68 35.10 -4.21 -4.93
N ALA A 69 36.11 -3.57 -4.34
CA ALA A 69 37.26 -3.08 -5.07
C ALA A 69 38.14 -4.27 -5.47
N TYR A 70 38.03 -4.72 -6.72
CA TYR A 70 38.91 -5.72 -7.29
C TYR A 70 40.14 -5.05 -7.90
N ALA A 71 41.26 -5.77 -7.95
CA ALA A 71 42.43 -5.32 -8.69
C ALA A 71 42.10 -5.16 -10.19
N PRO A 72 42.85 -4.33 -10.95
CA PRO A 72 42.71 -4.27 -12.40
C PRO A 72 42.84 -5.68 -13.02
N GLY A 73 41.93 -6.03 -13.94
CA GLY A 73 41.89 -7.36 -14.60
C GLY A 73 40.65 -8.20 -14.27
N TYR A 74 39.81 -7.78 -13.33
CA TYR A 74 38.53 -8.44 -13.02
C TYR A 74 37.35 -7.64 -13.57
N VAL A 75 36.38 -8.31 -14.19
CA VAL A 75 35.10 -7.74 -14.65
C VAL A 75 33.97 -8.29 -13.79
N HIS A 76 33.11 -7.40 -13.28
CA HIS A 76 31.89 -7.78 -12.58
C HIS A 76 30.70 -7.67 -13.53
N VAL A 77 29.94 -8.75 -13.69
CA VAL A 77 28.72 -8.80 -14.50
C VAL A 77 27.57 -9.18 -13.57
N ASP A 78 26.62 -8.26 -13.40
CA ASP A 78 25.39 -8.52 -12.63
C ASP A 78 24.28 -8.95 -13.61
N ILE A 79 23.90 -10.23 -13.56
CA ILE A 79 22.85 -10.79 -14.43
C ILE A 79 21.56 -10.85 -13.61
N LYS A 80 20.64 -9.93 -13.91
CA LYS A 80 19.23 -10.05 -13.50
C LYS A 80 18.49 -10.81 -14.59
N TYR A 81 17.99 -12.00 -14.27
CA TYR A 81 17.05 -12.70 -15.15
C TYR A 81 15.66 -12.05 -15.10
N LEU A 82 14.98 -12.12 -16.25
CA LEU A 82 13.67 -11.56 -16.60
C LEU A 82 12.53 -12.02 -15.69
#